data_AF-X8AH85-F1
#
_entry.id   AF-X8AH85-F1
#
_cell.length_a   1.000
_cell.length_b   1.000
_cell.length_c   1.000
_cell.angle_alpha   90.00
_cell.angle_beta   90.00
_cell.angle_gamma   90.00
#
_symmetry.space_group_name_H-M   'P 1'
#
loop_
_entity.id
_entity.type
_entity.pdbx_description
1 polymer ?
#
loop_
_entity_poly.entity_id
_entity_poly.type
_entity_poly.pdbx_seq_one_letter_code
_entity_poly.pdbx_strand_id
1 'polypeptide(L)' 'MADLVDGLAAKDARLAKVLSRCSYLCDGIAVRDANTALRSGETIDVLPPFAGG' A
#
# COMPACT_ATOMS: atom_id res chain seq x y z
N MET A 1 -2.79 0.11 8.35
CA MET A 1 -2.15 0.05 7.01
C MET A 1 -0.99 1.05 6.89
N ALA A 2 -1.13 2.28 7.39
CA ALA A 2 -0.07 3.29 7.39
C ALA A 2 1.30 2.77 7.89
N ASP A 3 1.33 2.09 9.05
CA ASP A 3 2.58 1.56 9.62
C ASP A 3 3.29 0.54 8.70
N LEU A 4 2.54 -0.24 7.92
CA LEU A 4 3.10 -1.17 6.94
C LEU A 4 3.79 -0.40 5.81
N VAL A 5 3.12 0.63 5.28
CA VAL A 5 3.65 1.46 4.20
C VAL A 5 4.89 2.21 4.67
N ASP A 6 4.87 2.79 5.87
CA ASP A 6 6.00 3.50 6.46
C ASP A 6 7.20 2.56 6.68
N GLY A 7 6.95 1.35 7.19
CA GLY A 7 7.98 0.32 7.36
C GLY A 7 8.62 -0.14 6.04
N LEU A 8 7.85 -0.15 4.94
CA LEU A 8 8.38 -0.46 3.60
C LEU A 8 9.13 0.74 3.01
N ALA A 9 8.60 1.95 3.15
CA ALA A 9 9.22 3.18 2.68
C ALA A 9 10.56 3.47 3.37
N ALA A 10 10.68 3.14 4.65
CA ALA A 10 11.92 3.31 5.40
C ALA A 10 13.07 2.42 4.91
N LYS A 11 12.77 1.31 4.22
CA LYS A 11 13.79 0.37 3.72
C LYS A 11 14.41 0.81 2.39
N ASP A 12 13.68 1.55 1.56
CA ASP A 12 14.15 1.97 0.24
C ASP A 12 13.49 3.30 -0.20
N ALA A 13 14.32 4.32 -0.44
CA ALA A 13 13.86 5.65 -0.84
C ALA A 13 13.24 5.70 -2.25
N ARG A 14 13.63 4.81 -3.15
CA ARG A 14 13.01 4.66 -4.48
C ARG A 14 11.65 4.00 -4.34
N LEU A 15 11.52 2.99 -3.49
CA LEU A 15 10.24 2.36 -3.17
C LEU A 15 9.27 3.37 -2.53
N ALA A 16 9.74 4.17 -1.58
CA ALA A 16 8.95 5.23 -0.94
C ALA A 16 8.30 6.18 -1.96
N LYS A 17 9.05 6.57 -3.01
CA LYS A 17 8.52 7.42 -4.09
C LYS A 17 7.39 6.74 -4.85
N VAL A 18 7.49 5.44 -5.12
CA VAL A 18 6.44 4.69 -5.81
C VAL A 18 5.22 4.53 -4.92
N LEU A 19 5.42 4.10 -3.66
CA LEU A 19 4.35 3.92 -2.68
C LEU A 19 3.48 5.17 -2.50
N SER A 20 4.08 6.37 -2.55
CA SER A 20 3.34 7.65 -2.47
C SER A 20 2.29 7.87 -3.56
N ARG A 21 2.35 7.10 -4.66
CA ARG A 21 1.42 7.18 -5.80
C ARG A 21 0.57 5.93 -5.97
N CYS A 22 0.76 4.93 -5.12
CA CYS A 22 0.04 3.66 -5.22
C CYS A 22 -1.34 3.74 -4.56
N SER A 23 -2.26 2.95 -5.10
CA SER A 23 -3.50 2.56 -4.45
C SER A 23 -3.32 1.22 -3.74
N TYR A 24 -4.14 0.97 -2.73
CA TYR A 24 -4.02 -0.25 -1.91
C TYR A 24 -5.33 -1.02 -1.85
N LEU A 25 -5.26 -2.33 -1.98
CA LEU A 25 -6.36 -3.24 -1.71
C LEU A 25 -6.01 -4.15 -0.53
N CYS A 26 -6.99 -4.46 0.31
CA CYS A 26 -6.91 -5.46 1.35
C CYS A 26 -7.85 -6.60 0.98
N ASP A 27 -7.30 -7.79 0.72
CA ASP A 27 -8.04 -8.95 0.21
C ASP A 27 -8.94 -8.60 -1.00
N GLY A 28 -8.41 -7.77 -1.91
CA GLY A 28 -9.11 -7.30 -3.11
C GLY A 28 -10.08 -6.12 -2.89
N ILE A 29 -10.26 -5.64 -1.66
CA ILE A 29 -11.14 -4.50 -1.33
C ILE A 29 -10.32 -3.21 -1.21
N ALA A 30 -10.75 -2.15 -1.90
CA ALA A 30 -10.06 -0.86 -1.85
C ALA A 30 -10.00 -0.28 -0.42
N VAL A 31 -8.77 -0.05 0.05
CA VAL A 31 -8.52 0.55 1.37
C VAL A 31 -8.78 2.05 1.28
N ARG A 32 -9.91 2.50 1.82
CA ARG A 32 -10.25 3.93 1.90
C ARG A 32 -9.70 4.61 3.15
N ASP A 33 -9.52 3.85 4.22
CA ASP A 33 -8.98 4.33 5.48
C ASP A 33 -7.68 3.58 5.83
N ALA A 34 -6.55 4.29 5.71
CA ALA A 34 -5.23 3.76 5.99
C ALA A 34 -4.96 3.54 7.50
N ASN A 35 -5.79 4.10 8.39
CA ASN A 35 -5.74 3.85 9.83
C ASN A 35 -6.44 2.55 10.22
N THR A 36 -7.07 1.85 9.28
CA THR A 36 -7.63 0.52 9.55
C THR A 36 -6.50 -0.42 9.97
N ALA A 37 -6.68 -1.06 11.13
CA ALA A 37 -5.76 -2.06 11.65
C ALA A 37 -5.80 -3.29 10.76
N LEU A 38 -4.63 -3.74 10.30
CA LEU A 38 -4.49 -4.96 9.53
C LEU A 38 -4.50 -6.16 10.46
N ARG A 39 -5.17 -7.22 10.05
CA ARG A 39 -5.19 -8.51 10.74
C ARG A 39 -4.14 -9.44 10.13
N SER A 40 -3.67 -10.36 10.94
CA SER A 40 -2.77 -11.41 10.47
C SER A 40 -3.47 -12.27 9.41
N GLY A 41 -2.80 -12.49 8.28
CA GLY A 41 -3.31 -13.27 7.16
C GLY A 41 -3.99 -12.47 6.05
N GLU A 42 -4.24 -11.17 6.27
CA GLU A 42 -4.72 -10.28 5.20
C GLU A 42 -3.62 -10.02 4.17
N THR A 43 -4.00 -10.01 2.89
CA THR A 43 -3.11 -9.70 1.77
C THR A 43 -3.31 -8.26 1.33
N ILE A 44 -2.21 -7.53 1.17
CA ILE A 44 -2.22 -6.13 0.72
C ILE A 44 -1.65 -6.03 -0.69
N ASP A 45 -2.52 -5.69 -1.64
CA ASP A 45 -2.10 -5.40 -3.01
C ASP A 45 -1.69 -3.93 -3.13
N VAL A 46 -0.49 -3.71 -3.67
CA VAL A 46 0.04 -2.39 -3.96
C VAL A 46 -0.07 -2.16 -5.46
N LEU A 47 -0.93 -1.22 -5.86
CA LEU A 47 -1.21 -0.93 -7.27
C LEU A 47 -0.62 0.43 -7.64
N PRO A 48 0.49 0.50 -8.39
CA PRO A 48 0.99 1.74 -8.96
C PRO A 48 -0.07 2.39 -9.86
N PRO A 49 0.04 3.70 -10.15
CA PRO A 49 -0.88 4.37 -11.06
C PRO A 49 -0.89 3.62 -12.39
N PHE A 50 -2.09 3.22 -12.82
CA PHE A 50 -2.26 2.43 -14.03
C PHE A 50 -1.62 3.15 -15.22
N ALA A 51 -0.71 2.47 -15.91
CA ALA A 51 -0.10 2.95 -17.15
C ALA A 51 -0.82 2.39 -18.38
N GLY A 52 -2.15 2.21 -18.27
CA GLY A 52 -2.98 1.69 -19.34
C GLY A 52 -3.22 2.75 -20.42
N GLY A 53 -2.86 2.42 -21.65
CA GLY A 53 -3.18 3.12 -22.89
C GLY A 53 -3.69 2.13 -23.91
#